data_AF-A0A353RF89-F1
#
_entry.id   AF-A0A353RF89-F1
#
_cell.length_a   1.000
_cell.length_b   1.000
_cell.length_c   1.000
_cell.angle_alpha   90.00
_cell.angle_beta   90.00
_cell.angle_gamma   90.00
#
_symmetry.space_group_name_H-M   'P 1'
#
loop_
_entity.id
_entity.type
_entity.pdbx_description
1 polymer ?
#
loop_
_entity_poly.entity_id
_entity_poly.type
_entity_poly.pdbx_seq_one_letter_code
_entity_poly.pdbx_strand_id
1 'polypeptide(L)' 'MSDGAVGLYLHVPFCAGKCPYCDFYSLPGTGPAMDRYTACLVDRIRRAAERTGRRAATLYVGGGT' A
#
# COMPACT_ATOMS: atom_id res chain seq x y z
N MET A 1 9.43 24.58 -11.16
CA MET A 1 9.33 23.27 -11.85
C MET A 1 8.45 22.38 -10.99
N SER A 2 7.31 21.90 -11.51
CA SER A 2 6.67 20.74 -10.88
C SER A 2 7.60 19.57 -11.18
N ASP A 3 8.59 19.42 -10.29
CA ASP A 3 9.49 18.26 -10.22
C ASP A 3 8.61 17.02 -10.33
N GLY A 4 8.96 16.04 -11.17
CA GLY A 4 8.10 14.94 -11.63
C GLY A 4 7.61 13.98 -10.53
N ALA A 5 7.51 14.43 -9.29
CA ALA A 5 7.05 13.68 -8.14
C ALA A 5 5.59 13.21 -8.26
N VAL A 6 5.28 12.13 -7.56
CA VAL A 6 3.95 11.51 -7.47
C VAL A 6 3.40 11.60 -6.06
N GLY A 7 2.08 11.50 -5.94
CA GLY A 7 1.47 10.95 -4.73
C GLY A 7 1.44 9.42 -4.80
N LEU A 8 1.76 8.76 -3.68
CA LEU A 8 1.70 7.32 -3.53
C LEU A 8 0.59 6.95 -2.55
N TYR A 9 -0.34 6.10 -2.96
CA TYR A 9 -1.34 5.49 -2.08
C TYR A 9 -1.02 4.01 -1.91
N LEU A 10 -0.90 3.56 -0.66
CA LEU A 10 -0.68 2.18 -0.29
C LEU A 10 -1.96 1.63 0.35
N HIS A 11 -2.55 0.64 -0.31
CA HIS A 11 -3.75 -0.03 0.17
C HIS A 11 -3.39 -1.26 1.00
N VAL A 12 -3.58 -1.20 2.32
CA VAL A 12 -3.39 -2.30 3.27
C VAL A 12 -4.70 -3.09 3.40
N PRO A 13 -4.77 -4.35 2.93
CA PRO A 13 -6.03 -5.06 2.83
C PRO A 13 -6.33 -5.91 4.06
N PHE A 14 -5.84 -5.59 5.26
CA PHE A 14 -5.96 -6.46 6.43
C PHE A 14 -6.79 -5.85 7.54
N CYS A 15 -7.80 -6.56 8.03
CA CYS A 15 -8.59 -6.16 9.19
C CYS A 15 -8.60 -7.27 10.23
N ALA A 16 -8.76 -6.89 11.51
CA ALA A 16 -9.11 -7.85 12.57
C ALA A 16 -10.49 -8.49 12.32
N GLY A 17 -11.43 -7.76 11.72
CA GLY A 17 -12.75 -8.24 11.32
C GLY A 17 -13.42 -7.28 10.33
N LYS A 18 -14.39 -7.77 9.55
CA LYS A 18 -15.12 -6.95 8.59
C LYS A 18 -16.37 -6.34 9.23
N CYS A 19 -16.43 -5.00 9.32
CA CYS A 19 -17.62 -4.33 9.82
C CYS A 19 -18.81 -4.50 8.86
N PRO A 20 -20.06 -4.54 9.36
CA PRO A 20 -21.26 -4.71 8.52
C PRO A 20 -21.46 -3.62 7.46
N TYR A 21 -20.89 -2.44 7.69
CA TYR A 21 -20.95 -1.29 6.79
C TYR A 21 -19.68 -1.10 5.95
N CYS A 22 -18.67 -1.96 6.10
CA CYS A 22 -17.37 -1.77 5.45
C CYS A 22 -17.41 -2.19 3.97
N ASP A 23 -17.26 -1.20 3.08
CA ASP A 23 -17.16 -1.36 1.63
C ASP A 23 -15.72 -1.49 1.13
N PHE A 24 -14.73 -1.09 1.95
CA PHE A 24 -13.32 -1.27 1.63
C PHE A 24 -12.98 -2.75 1.42
N TYR A 25 -12.08 -2.98 0.46
CA TYR A 25 -11.47 -4.29 0.31
C TYR A 25 -10.60 -4.60 1.54
N SER A 26 -10.91 -5.72 2.20
CA SER A 26 -10.19 -6.21 3.36
C SER A 26 -10.30 -7.73 3.46
N LEU A 27 -9.28 -8.32 4.08
CA LEU A 27 -9.09 -9.73 4.33
C LEU A 27 -8.66 -9.91 5.79
N PRO A 28 -8.91 -11.07 6.40
CA PRO A 28 -8.28 -11.41 7.67
C PRO A 28 -6.75 -11.38 7.55
N GLY A 29 -6.09 -10.63 8.42
CA GLY A 29 -4.62 -10.59 8.48
C GLY A 29 -4.05 -11.73 9.32
N THR A 30 -3.14 -12.52 8.77
CA THR A 30 -2.25 -13.38 9.57
C THR A 30 -0.83 -12.81 9.50
N GLY A 31 -0.04 -12.97 10.56
CA GLY A 31 1.36 -12.48 10.60
C GLY A 31 2.15 -12.81 9.33
N PRO A 32 2.24 -14.08 8.91
CA PRO A 32 2.96 -14.47 7.70
C PRO A 32 2.41 -13.85 6.41
N ALA A 33 1.10 -13.63 6.30
CA ALA A 33 0.51 -12.99 5.12
C ALA A 33 0.82 -11.50 5.08
N MET A 34 0.79 -10.83 6.24
CA MET A 34 1.14 -9.41 6.38
C MET A 34 2.62 -9.17 6.09
N ASP A 35 3.51 -10.06 6.55
CA ASP A 35 4.95 -9.99 6.27
C ASP A 35 5.23 -10.16 4.77
N ARG A 36 4.62 -11.16 4.13
CA ARG A 36 4.75 -11.38 2.68
C ARG A 36 4.21 -10.21 1.87
N TYR A 37 3.06 -9.66 2.25
CA TYR A 37 2.49 -8.47 1.62
C TYR A 37 3.46 -7.29 1.71
N THR A 38 4.01 -7.04 2.89
CA THR A 38 4.93 -5.92 3.14
C THR A 38 6.20 -6.06 2.30
N ALA A 39 6.81 -7.26 2.27
CA ALA A 39 7.98 -7.53 1.45
C ALA A 39 7.71 -7.31 -0.05
N CYS A 40 6.57 -7.79 -0.55
CA CYS A 40 6.15 -7.57 -1.94
C CYS A 40 5.92 -6.08 -2.24
N LEU A 41 5.27 -5.34 -1.33
CA LEU A 41 5.01 -3.92 -1.52
C LEU A 41 6.30 -3.11 -1.64
N VAL A 42 7.28 -3.39 -0.78
CA VAL A 42 8.60 -2.74 -0.80
C VAL A 42 9.33 -3.01 -2.12
N ASP A 43 9.36 -4.26 -2.59
CA ASP A 43 9.97 -4.63 -3.88
C ASP A 43 9.27 -3.91 -5.05
N ARG A 44 7.93 -3.85 -5.05
CA ARG A 44 7.18 -3.16 -6.10
C ARG A 44 7.43 -1.65 -6.13
N ILE A 45 7.53 -1.01 -4.97
CA ILE A 45 7.84 0.43 -4.89
C ILE A 45 9.24 0.69 -5.45
N ARG A 46 10.24 -0.13 -5.08
CA ARG A 46 11.61 -0.02 -5.61
C ARG A 46 11.64 -0.15 -7.13
N ARG A 47 11.03 -1.20 -7.67
CA ARG A 47 10.94 -1.41 -9.13
C ARG A 47 10.20 -0.29 -9.84
N ALA A 48 9.14 0.26 -9.23
CA ALA A 48 8.42 1.39 -9.80
C ALA A 48 9.29 2.66 -9.83
N ALA A 49 10.06 2.93 -8.77
CA ALA A 49 11.00 4.04 -8.72
C ALA A 49 12.09 3.89 -9.80
N GLU A 50 12.71 2.71 -9.92
CA GLU A 50 13.71 2.41 -10.95
C GLU A 50 13.16 2.60 -12.38
N ARG A 51 11.94 2.12 -12.64
CA ARG A 51 11.31 2.21 -13.96
C ARG A 51 10.87 3.62 -14.34
N THR A 52 10.46 4.43 -13.37
CA THR A 52 9.84 5.74 -13.65
C THR A 52 10.79 6.91 -13.42
N GLY A 53 11.83 6.73 -12.60
CA GLY A 53 12.71 7.83 -12.16
C GLY A 53 12.00 8.86 -11.28
N ARG A 54 10.77 8.58 -10.81
CA ARG A 54 9.94 9.53 -10.05
C ARG A 54 10.07 9.30 -8.56
N ARG A 55 10.07 10.38 -7.78
CA ARG A 55 9.99 10.34 -6.31
C ARG A 55 8.54 10.48 -5.84
N ALA A 56 8.20 9.86 -4.71
CA ALA A 56 6.93 10.16 -4.04
C ALA A 56 7.09 11.41 -3.18
N ALA A 57 6.32 12.46 -3.47
CA ALA A 57 6.26 13.67 -2.64
C ALA A 57 5.27 13.52 -1.48
N THR A 58 4.21 12.73 -1.68
CA THR A 58 3.21 12.45 -0.66
C THR A 58 2.95 10.95 -0.57
N LEU A 59 2.67 10.48 0.65
CA LEU A 59 2.35 9.09 0.94
C LEU A 59 1.05 9.04 1.73
N TYR A 60 0.08 8.29 1.22
CA TYR A 60 -1.16 7.95 1.91
C TYR A 60 -1.20 6.44 2.13
N VAL A 61 -1.56 6.03 3.33
CA VAL A 61 -1.77 4.64 3.68
C VAL A 61 -3.22 4.49 4.11
N GLY A 62 -3.94 3.54 3.54
CA GLY A 62 -5.34 3.29 3.88
C GLY A 62 -5.77 1.88 3.48
N GLY A 63 -7.05 1.57 3.62
CA GLY A 63 -7.58 0.21 3.47
C GLY A 63 -8.27 -0.23 4.75
N GLY A 64 -7.80 -1.31 5.37
CA GLY A 64 -8.37 -1.88 6.58
C GLY A 64 -7.40 -1.97 7.77
N THR A 65 -7.94 -1.98 8.99
CA THR A 65 -7.29 -2.33 10.27
C THR A 65 -8.33 -2.95 11.19
#